data_AF-A0A1J6I4I3-F1
#
_entry.id   AF-A0A1J6I4I3-F1
#
_cell.length_a   1.000
_cell.length_b   1.000
_cell.length_c   1.000
_cell.angle_alpha   90.00
_cell.angle_beta   90.00
_cell.angle_gamma   90.00
#
_symmetry.space_group_name_H-M   'P 1'
#
loop_
_entity.id
_entity.type
_entity.pdbx_description
1 polymer ?
#
loop_
_entity_poly.entity_id
_entity_poly.type
_entity_poly.pdbx_seq_one_letter_code
_entity_poly.pdbx_strand_id
1 'polypeptide(L)'
;MAAAAGLSRVPRSQRNPCQTTSYGVGELIRSALDAGAERILMGCGDSGINDGGAGMAHALGIRFLDKAGLNYHMVALRLASLHQ
;
A
#
# COMPACT_ATOMS: atom_id res chain seq x y z
N MET A 1 -4.32 -4.55 -8.79
CA MET A 1 -4.74 -4.02 -7.47
C MET A 1 -5.57 -5.01 -6.66
N ALA A 2 -6.81 -5.32 -7.07
CA ALA A 2 -7.77 -6.11 -6.28
C ALA A 2 -7.23 -7.44 -5.70
N ALA A 3 -6.34 -8.11 -6.41
CA ALA A 3 -5.72 -9.36 -5.95
C ALA A 3 -5.05 -9.24 -4.57
N ALA A 4 -4.43 -8.09 -4.26
CA ALA A 4 -3.78 -7.83 -2.97
C ALA A 4 -4.52 -6.81 -2.09
N ALA A 5 -5.24 -5.87 -2.71
CA ALA A 5 -5.86 -4.74 -2.03
C ALA A 5 -7.38 -4.62 -2.30
N GLY A 6 -8.03 -5.75 -2.58
CA GLY A 6 -9.45 -5.85 -2.96
C GLY A 6 -10.42 -5.53 -1.83
N LEU A 7 -11.45 -4.70 -2.06
CA LEU A 7 -12.54 -4.53 -1.07
C LEU A 7 -13.29 -5.84 -0.85
N SER A 8 -13.40 -6.65 -1.89
CA SER A 8 -13.93 -8.02 -1.83
C SER A 8 -13.15 -8.94 -0.87
N ARG A 9 -11.86 -8.67 -0.60
CA ARG A 9 -11.02 -9.46 0.31
C ARG A 9 -11.19 -9.08 1.78
N VAL A 10 -11.87 -7.97 2.07
CA VAL A 10 -12.05 -7.46 3.44
C VAL A 10 -13.45 -7.82 3.95
N PRO A 11 -13.56 -8.63 5.03
CA PRO A 11 -14.84 -8.92 5.67
C PRO A 11 -15.59 -7.62 6.00
N ARG A 12 -16.91 -7.60 5.81
CA ARG A 12 -17.72 -6.37 5.98
C ARG A 12 -17.51 -5.70 7.34
N SER A 13 -17.38 -6.47 8.41
CA SER A 13 -17.13 -5.99 9.77
C SER A 13 -15.75 -5.34 9.99
N GLN A 14 -14.82 -5.55 9.06
CA GLN A 14 -13.43 -5.07 9.14
C GLN A 14 -13.12 -4.00 8.08
N ARG A 15 -14.13 -3.55 7.33
CA ARG A 15 -13.95 -2.52 6.30
C ARG A 15 -13.73 -1.16 6.94
N ASN A 16 -12.47 -0.85 7.18
CA ASN A 16 -12.03 0.46 7.65
C ASN A 16 -10.93 1.01 6.72
N PRO A 17 -11.23 1.98 5.84
CA PRO A 17 -10.25 2.51 4.89
C PRO A 17 -9.04 3.17 5.60
N CYS A 18 -9.19 3.60 6.86
CA CYS A 18 -8.12 4.17 7.66
C CYS A 18 -7.05 3.13 8.05
N GLN A 19 -7.40 1.83 8.07
CA GLN A 19 -6.52 0.74 8.52
C GLN A 19 -6.01 -0.15 7.39
N THR A 20 -6.61 -0.07 6.21
CA THR A 20 -6.23 -0.85 5.04
C THR A 20 -4.98 -0.27 4.36
N THR A 21 -4.17 -1.13 3.72
CA THR A 21 -2.89 -0.75 3.10
C THR A 21 -2.71 -1.33 1.70
N SER A 22 -2.01 -0.61 0.83
CA SER A 22 -1.55 -1.05 -0.48
C SER A 22 -0.28 -1.91 -0.44
N TYR A 23 0.25 -2.27 0.73
CA TYR A 23 1.54 -2.97 0.86
C TYR A 23 1.68 -4.21 -0.04
N GLY A 24 0.68 -5.10 -0.03
CA GLY A 24 0.70 -6.30 -0.87
C GLY A 24 0.71 -6.03 -2.39
N VAL A 25 0.29 -4.84 -2.82
CA VAL A 25 0.45 -4.40 -4.22
C VAL A 25 1.93 -4.19 -4.53
N GLY A 26 2.65 -3.53 -3.63
CA GLY A 26 4.10 -3.31 -3.80
C GLY A 26 4.87 -4.63 -3.76
N GLU A 27 4.42 -5.63 -2.99
CA GLU A 27 4.99 -6.99 -3.05
C GLU A 27 4.81 -7.62 -4.43
N LEU A 28 3.63 -7.52 -5.04
CA LEU A 28 3.38 -8.02 -6.40
C LEU A 28 4.21 -7.28 -7.45
N ILE A 29 4.37 -5.96 -7.32
CA ILE A 29 5.26 -5.18 -8.19
C ILE A 29 6.70 -5.66 -8.03
N ARG A 30 7.18 -5.81 -6.79
CA ARG A 30 8.55 -6.28 -6.50
C ARG A 30 8.78 -7.65 -7.13
N SER A 31 7.85 -8.59 -6.97
CA SER A 31 7.94 -9.90 -7.62
C SER A 31 8.00 -9.81 -9.15
N ALA A 32 7.28 -8.89 -9.77
CA ALA A 32 7.35 -8.68 -11.22
C ALA A 32 8.72 -8.10 -11.64
N LEU A 33 9.25 -7.15 -10.88
CA LEU A 33 10.58 -6.57 -11.11
C LEU A 33 11.69 -7.61 -10.91
N ASP A 34 11.60 -8.42 -9.86
CA ASP A 34 12.52 -9.53 -9.58
C ASP A 34 12.52 -10.58 -10.72
N ALA A 35 11.38 -10.72 -11.42
CA ALA A 35 11.25 -11.55 -12.61
C ALA A 35 11.75 -10.87 -13.91
N GLY A 36 12.31 -9.66 -13.84
CA GLY A 36 12.85 -8.93 -14.97
C GLY A 36 11.82 -8.13 -15.78
N ALA A 37 10.66 -7.82 -15.22
CA ALA A 37 9.66 -7.02 -15.93
C ALA A 37 10.14 -5.57 -16.13
N GLU A 38 10.20 -5.12 -17.38
CA GLU A 38 10.51 -3.72 -17.73
C GLU A 38 9.25 -2.84 -17.82
N ARG A 39 8.09 -3.46 -18.03
CA ARG A 39 6.79 -2.78 -18.08
C ARG A 39 5.75 -3.52 -17.25
N ILE A 40 5.06 -2.78 -16.39
CA ILE A 40 4.00 -3.32 -15.52
C ILE A 40 2.68 -2.64 -15.91
N LEU A 41 1.71 -3.43 -16.38
CA LEU A 41 0.35 -2.97 -16.57
C LEU A 41 -0.45 -3.22 -15.28
N MET A 42 -0.98 -2.15 -14.70
CA MET A 42 -1.72 -2.23 -13.45
C MET A 42 -3.21 -1.94 -13.66
N GLY A 43 -4.06 -2.93 -13.38
CA GLY A 43 -5.50 -2.73 -13.21
C GLY A 43 -5.83 -2.15 -11.83
N CYS A 44 -6.60 -1.05 -11.79
CA CYS A 44 -6.91 -0.26 -10.58
C CYS A 44 -8.38 -0.38 -10.11
N GLY A 45 -9.03 -1.52 -10.35
CA GLY A 45 -10.40 -1.79 -9.87
C GLY A 45 -10.47 -2.42 -8.48
N ASP A 46 -11.67 -2.38 -7.88
CA ASP A 46 -12.04 -2.96 -6.57
C ASP A 46 -11.06 -2.61 -5.43
N SER A 47 -10.64 -1.35 -5.27
CA SER A 47 -9.76 -0.99 -4.15
C SER A 47 -10.54 -0.96 -2.83
N GLY A 48 -10.06 -1.74 -1.86
CA GLY A 48 -10.49 -1.70 -0.46
C GLY A 48 -9.58 -0.85 0.43
N ILE A 49 -8.77 0.02 -0.18
CA ILE A 49 -7.67 0.77 0.45
C ILE A 49 -7.79 2.27 0.18
N ASN A 50 -7.25 3.10 1.07
CA ASN A 50 -7.19 4.57 0.91
C ASN A 50 -5.86 5.17 1.39
N ASP A 51 -4.76 4.41 1.37
CA ASP A 51 -3.47 4.83 1.92
C ASP A 51 -2.61 5.64 0.93
N GLY A 52 -3.20 6.16 -0.15
CA GLY A 52 -2.49 6.99 -1.14
C GLY A 52 -1.34 6.28 -1.86
N GLY A 53 -1.26 4.94 -1.78
CA GLY A 53 -0.11 4.18 -2.30
C GLY A 53 1.10 4.13 -1.37
N ALA A 54 0.99 4.65 -0.14
CA ALA A 54 2.11 4.67 0.81
C ALA A 54 2.57 3.27 1.22
N GLY A 55 1.64 2.32 1.40
CA GLY A 55 1.99 0.91 1.64
C GLY A 55 2.77 0.30 0.47
N MET A 56 2.32 0.53 -0.76
CA MET A 56 2.99 0.07 -1.98
C MET A 56 4.40 0.66 -2.11
N ALA A 57 4.54 1.98 -1.91
CA ALA A 57 5.84 2.66 -1.89
C ALA A 57 6.77 2.07 -0.83
N HIS A 58 6.24 1.79 0.37
CA HIS A 58 7.02 1.19 1.45
C HIS A 58 7.51 -0.21 1.11
N ALA A 59 6.66 -1.06 0.52
CA ALA A 59 7.05 -2.40 0.08
C ALA A 59 8.15 -2.39 -1.02
N LEU A 60 8.26 -1.29 -1.77
CA LEU A 60 9.29 -1.04 -2.78
C LEU A 60 10.54 -0.35 -2.21
N GLY A 61 10.61 -0.15 -0.89
CA GLY A 61 11.81 0.34 -0.20
C GLY A 61 11.80 1.83 0.16
N ILE A 62 10.71 2.56 -0.12
CA ILE A 62 10.58 3.95 0.33
C ILE A 62 10.36 3.97 1.84
N ARG A 63 11.14 4.79 2.55
CA ARG A 63 10.98 4.96 4.00
C ARG A 63 10.13 6.18 4.30
N PHE A 64 9.08 5.98 5.09
CA PHE A 64 8.27 7.05 5.65
C PHE A 64 8.69 7.26 7.10
N LEU A 65 9.03 8.49 7.45
CA LEU A 65 9.52 8.87 8.76
C LEU A 65 8.50 9.79 9.45
N ASP A 66 8.38 9.63 10.77
CA ASP A 66 7.66 10.59 11.61
C ASP A 66 8.56 11.77 12.01
N LYS A 67 8.00 12.69 12.80
CA LYS A 67 8.73 13.86 13.33
C LYS A 67 9.94 13.50 14.20
N ALA A 68 10.02 12.27 14.72
CA ALA A 68 11.14 11.77 15.51
C ALA A 68 12.18 11.03 14.66
N GLY A 69 11.96 10.90 13.35
CA GLY A 69 12.85 10.19 12.43
C GLY A 69 12.72 8.66 12.49
N LEU A 70 11.65 8.12 13.09
CA LEU A 70 11.41 6.68 13.20
C LEU A 70 10.63 6.15 11.99
N ASN A 71 10.99 4.94 11.54
CA ASN A 71 10.29 4.27 10.44
C ASN A 71 8.84 3.96 10.81
N TYR A 72 7.93 4.22 9.88
CA TYR A 72 6.49 4.03 10.05
C TYR A 72 5.92 2.94 9.15
N HIS A 73 5.10 2.06 9.73
CA HIS A 73 4.23 1.19 8.94
C HIS A 73 3.04 2.01 8.44
N MET A 74 2.97 2.25 7.12
CA MET A 74 2.00 3.17 6.54
C MET A 74 0.61 2.54 6.34
N VAL A 75 -0.39 3.21 6.91
CA VAL A 75 -1.83 3.05 6.66
C VAL A 75 -2.46 4.44 6.52
N ALA A 76 -3.65 4.53 5.91
CA ALA A 76 -4.27 5.82 5.59
C ALA A 76 -4.44 6.76 6.80
N LEU A 77 -4.74 6.22 7.99
CA LEU A 77 -4.86 7.01 9.23
C LEU A 77 -3.59 7.83 9.55
N ARG A 78 -2.42 7.34 9.13
CA ARG A 78 -1.11 7.89 9.50
C ARG A 78 -0.52 8.82 8.43
N LEU A 79 -1.15 8.92 7.26
CA LEU A 79 -0.77 9.91 6.24
C LEU A 79 -0.80 11.34 6.77
N ALA A 80 -1.75 11.67 7.65
CA ALA A 80 -1.87 13.00 8.24
C ALA A 80 -0.69 13.36 9.18
N SER A 81 0.13 12.38 9.59
CA SER A 81 1.24 12.57 10.53
C SER A 81 2.61 12.52 9.86
N LEU A 82 2.67 12.42 8.53
CA LEU A 82 3.92 12.44 7.78
C LEU A 82 4.68 13.75 8.03
N HIS A 83 5.99 13.63 8.23
CA HIS A 83 6.87 14.79 8.21
C HIS A 83 6.98 15.31 6.77
N GLN A 84 6.75 16.61 6.56
CA GLN A 84 6.95 17.27 5.26
C GLN A 84 8.34 17.87 5.20
#